data_AF-A0A1N5TIJ4-F1
#
_entry.id   AF-A0A1N5TIJ4-F1
#
_cell.length_a   1.000
_cell.length_b   1.000
_cell.length_c   1.000
_cell.angle_alpha   90.00
_cell.angle_beta   90.00
_cell.angle_gamma   90.00
#
_symmetry.space_group_name_H-M   'P 1'
#
loop_
_entity.id
_entity.type
_entity.pdbx_description
1 polymer ?
#
loop_
_entity_poly.entity_id
_entity_poly.type
_entity_poly.pdbx_seq_one_letter_code
_entity_poly.pdbx_strand_id
1 'polypeptide(L)'
;MQPKTLLRLSSEFISMMSKMSDDDLIEGLVRASIEKSYYYAFLAIREAMTAIGIQITGTSVAHHEVIENLKEFCEPKMANIYSRKLKSLRSQRNTATYDLSKKIDKIDAESLILEVGKLLEELSKDKNLGAQILNYK
;
A
#
# COMPACT_ATOMS: atom_id res chain seq x y z
N MET A 1 -5.44 -6.94 -9.52
CA MET A 1 -6.77 -6.46 -9.09
C MET A 1 -6.95 -5.03 -9.59
N GLN A 2 -8.10 -4.65 -10.16
CA GLN A 2 -8.31 -3.30 -10.69
C GLN A 2 -8.39 -2.27 -9.54
N PRO A 3 -7.67 -1.12 -9.59
CA PRO A 3 -7.68 -0.10 -8.52
C PRO A 3 -9.08 0.40 -8.13
N LYS A 4 -9.98 0.48 -9.11
CA LYS A 4 -11.39 0.85 -8.90
C LYS A 4 -12.12 -0.14 -7.99
N THR A 5 -11.78 -1.42 -8.07
CA THR A 5 -12.33 -2.45 -7.17
C THR A 5 -11.86 -2.22 -5.74
N LEU A 6 -10.61 -1.82 -5.55
CA LEU A 6 -10.06 -1.53 -4.22
C LEU A 6 -10.73 -0.31 -3.61
N LEU A 7 -10.82 0.80 -4.34
CA LEU A 7 -11.52 2.00 -3.89
C LEU A 7 -12.99 1.73 -3.54
N ARG A 8 -13.69 0.90 -4.32
CA ARG A 8 -15.06 0.49 -4.00
C ARG A 8 -15.13 -0.32 -2.71
N LEU A 9 -14.29 -1.36 -2.58
CA LEU A 9 -14.24 -2.21 -1.38
C LEU A 9 -13.88 -1.39 -0.13
N SER A 10 -13.01 -0.40 -0.30
CA SER A 10 -12.67 0.58 0.72
C SER A 10 -13.88 1.41 1.16
N SER A 11 -14.63 1.99 0.22
CA SER A 11 -15.86 2.74 0.56
C SER A 11 -16.93 1.86 1.21
N GLU A 12 -17.09 0.62 0.74
CA GLU A 12 -18.00 -0.36 1.33
C GLU A 12 -17.58 -0.72 2.77
N PHE A 13 -16.28 -0.94 2.98
CA PHE A 13 -15.71 -1.21 4.30
C PHE A 13 -15.93 -0.03 5.28
N ILE A 14 -15.71 1.20 4.83
CA ILE A 14 -15.95 2.42 5.60
C ILE A 14 -17.43 2.56 5.98
N SER A 15 -18.33 2.34 5.01
CA SER A 15 -19.79 2.36 5.23
C SER A 15 -20.26 1.27 6.18
N MET A 16 -19.60 0.10 6.17
CA MET A 16 -19.89 -0.97 7.12
C MET A 16 -19.48 -0.53 8.54
N MET A 17 -18.25 -0.05 8.73
CA MET A 17 -17.77 0.42 10.03
C MET A 17 -18.60 1.58 10.60
N SER A 18 -19.19 2.45 9.77
CA SER A 18 -20.05 3.55 10.26
C SER A 18 -21.38 3.10 10.83
N LYS A 19 -21.78 1.85 10.61
CA LYS A 19 -23.05 1.28 11.10
C LYS A 19 -22.86 0.39 12.31
N MET A 20 -21.62 0.22 12.77
CA MET A 20 -21.26 -0.64 13.89
C MET A 20 -21.17 0.18 15.18
N SER A 21 -21.54 -0.44 16.30
CA SER A 21 -21.50 0.17 17.63
C SER A 21 -20.54 -0.54 18.58
N ASP A 22 -19.90 -1.63 18.12
CA ASP A 22 -18.94 -2.41 18.90
C ASP A 22 -17.52 -1.91 18.59
N ASP A 23 -16.93 -1.23 19.55
CA ASP A 23 -15.62 -0.60 19.45
C ASP A 23 -14.49 -1.59 19.19
N ASP A 24 -14.54 -2.78 19.80
CA ASP A 24 -13.47 -3.80 19.68
C ASP A 24 -13.53 -4.45 18.29
N LEU A 25 -14.74 -4.71 17.79
CA LEU A 25 -14.93 -5.20 16.44
C LEU A 25 -14.54 -4.16 15.39
N ILE A 26 -14.86 -2.87 15.63
CA ILE A 26 -14.41 -1.76 14.77
C ILE A 26 -12.88 -1.69 14.74
N GLU A 27 -12.22 -1.80 15.90
CA GLU A 27 -10.75 -1.77 15.97
C GLU A 27 -10.12 -2.95 15.21
N GLY A 28 -10.65 -4.16 15.39
CA GLY A 28 -10.17 -5.35 14.67
C GLY A 28 -10.29 -5.18 13.15
N LEU A 29 -11.40 -4.61 12.68
CA LEU A 29 -11.61 -4.30 11.28
C LEU A 29 -10.65 -3.22 10.77
N VAL A 30 -10.47 -2.13 11.52
CA VAL A 30 -9.52 -1.05 11.21
C VAL A 30 -8.12 -1.62 11.01
N ARG A 31 -7.63 -2.42 11.96
CA ARG A 31 -6.30 -3.02 11.91
C ARG A 31 -6.13 -3.92 10.67
N ALA A 32 -7.13 -4.77 10.40
CA ALA A 32 -7.12 -5.65 9.23
C ALA A 32 -7.09 -4.86 7.91
N SER A 33 -7.78 -3.73 7.84
CA SER A 33 -7.80 -2.89 6.63
C SER A 33 -6.51 -2.13 6.40
N ILE A 34 -5.80 -1.72 7.45
CA ILE A 34 -4.44 -1.16 7.34
C ILE A 34 -3.48 -2.21 6.78
N GLU A 35 -3.54 -3.43 7.30
CA GLU A 35 -2.70 -4.52 6.83
C GLU A 35 -2.95 -4.83 5.34
N LYS A 36 -4.22 -4.97 4.95
CA LYS A 36 -4.59 -5.23 3.54
C LYS A 36 -4.16 -4.08 2.63
N SER A 37 -4.37 -2.84 3.06
CA SER A 37 -3.95 -1.63 2.32
C SER A 37 -2.46 -1.65 2.01
N TYR A 38 -1.62 -1.97 2.99
CA TYR A 38 -0.19 -2.13 2.79
C TYR A 38 0.12 -3.22 1.75
N TYR A 39 -0.47 -4.41 1.89
CA TYR A 39 -0.22 -5.51 0.97
C TYR A 39 -0.62 -5.19 -0.47
N TYR A 40 -1.74 -4.49 -0.67
CA TYR A 40 -2.14 -4.08 -2.02
C TYR A 40 -1.15 -3.11 -2.65
N ALA A 41 -0.68 -2.10 -1.90
CA ALA A 41 0.35 -1.19 -2.38
C ALA A 41 1.66 -1.92 -2.72
N PHE A 42 2.11 -2.81 -1.82
CA PHE A 42 3.31 -3.62 -2.01
C PHE A 42 3.22 -4.51 -3.25
N LEU A 43 2.12 -5.25 -3.41
CA LEU A 43 1.93 -6.16 -4.53
C LEU A 43 1.85 -5.42 -5.86
N ALA A 44 1.15 -4.28 -5.91
CA ALA A 44 1.06 -3.47 -7.12
C ALA A 44 2.42 -2.94 -7.56
N ILE A 45 3.24 -2.46 -6.62
CA ILE A 45 4.59 -1.99 -6.92
C ILE A 45 5.47 -3.17 -7.35
N ARG A 46 5.43 -4.31 -6.65
CA ARG A 46 6.18 -5.50 -7.04
C ARG A 46 5.81 -5.99 -8.44
N GLU A 47 4.53 -5.98 -8.78
CA GLU A 47 4.03 -6.35 -10.11
C GLU A 47 4.53 -5.38 -11.17
N ALA A 48 4.51 -4.07 -10.91
CA ALA A 48 5.07 -3.05 -11.80
C ALA A 48 6.58 -3.24 -12.01
N MET A 49 7.33 -3.60 -10.97
CA MET A 49 8.77 -3.92 -11.06
C MET A 49 9.03 -5.24 -11.80
N THR A 50 8.18 -6.24 -11.63
CA THR A 50 8.30 -7.51 -12.38
C THR A 50 8.05 -7.28 -13.87
N ALA A 51 7.10 -6.40 -14.22
CA ALA A 51 6.77 -6.08 -15.60
C ALA A 51 7.92 -5.45 -16.40
N ILE A 52 8.93 -4.90 -15.72
CA ILE A 52 10.15 -4.32 -16.31
C ILE A 52 11.39 -5.21 -16.16
N GLY A 53 11.21 -6.45 -15.69
CA GLY A 53 12.30 -7.42 -15.56
C GLY A 53 13.06 -7.39 -14.23
N ILE A 54 12.63 -6.60 -13.24
CA ILE A 54 13.19 -6.68 -11.89
C ILE A 54 12.51 -7.83 -11.15
N GLN A 55 13.26 -8.92 -10.96
CA GLN A 55 12.80 -10.07 -10.17
C GLN A 55 13.03 -9.78 -8.69
N ILE A 56 11.98 -9.99 -7.88
CA ILE A 56 12.05 -9.82 -6.43
C ILE A 56 11.87 -11.17 -5.78
N THR A 57 12.78 -11.52 -4.86
CA THR A 57 12.74 -12.82 -4.21
C THR A 57 11.46 -12.97 -3.38
N GLY A 58 10.84 -14.16 -3.39
CA GLY A 58 9.62 -14.45 -2.62
C GLY A 58 9.85 -14.60 -1.10
N THR A 59 10.92 -14.01 -0.56
CA THR A 59 11.40 -14.26 0.80
C THR A 59 10.84 -13.24 1.81
N SER A 60 11.09 -13.45 3.11
CA SER A 60 10.75 -12.49 4.18
C SER A 60 11.41 -11.11 4.01
N VAL A 61 12.42 -11.00 3.15
CA VAL A 61 13.15 -9.75 2.86
C VAL A 61 12.50 -8.96 1.71
N ALA A 62 11.51 -9.54 1.02
CA ALA A 62 10.87 -8.94 -0.16
C ALA A 62 10.36 -7.51 0.06
N HIS A 63 9.88 -7.19 1.27
CA HIS A 63 9.42 -5.85 1.63
C HIS A 63 10.54 -4.80 1.64
N HIS A 64 11.74 -5.19 2.09
CA HIS A 64 12.90 -4.31 2.07
C HIS A 64 13.47 -4.22 0.65
N GLU A 65 13.54 -5.36 -0.04
CA GLU A 65 14.03 -5.48 -1.42
C GLU A 65 13.24 -4.59 -2.39
N VAL A 66 11.89 -4.61 -2.34
CA VAL A 66 11.04 -3.69 -3.13
C VAL A 66 11.42 -2.23 -2.89
N ILE A 67 11.61 -1.84 -1.63
CA ILE A 67 11.86 -0.44 -1.25
C ILE A 67 13.24 0.03 -1.72
N GLU A 68 14.25 -0.82 -1.67
CA GLU A 68 15.60 -0.48 -2.14
C GLU A 68 15.68 -0.52 -3.67
N ASN A 69 15.07 -1.51 -4.33
CA ASN A 69 15.00 -1.57 -5.79
C ASN A 69 14.25 -0.35 -6.37
N LEU A 70 13.26 0.20 -5.67
CA LEU A 70 12.62 1.45 -6.07
C LEU A 70 13.61 2.62 -6.14
N LYS A 71 14.66 2.65 -5.31
CA LYS A 71 15.67 3.70 -5.34
C LYS A 71 16.71 3.49 -6.42
N GLU A 72 17.03 2.24 -6.72
CA GLU A 72 18.06 1.88 -7.68
C GLU A 72 17.55 2.01 -9.12
N PHE A 73 16.30 1.61 -9.38
CA PHE A 73 15.79 1.49 -10.74
C PHE A 73 14.80 2.59 -11.13
N CYS A 74 14.18 3.31 -10.19
CA CYS A 74 13.24 4.38 -10.55
C CYS A 74 13.91 5.75 -10.64
N GLU A 75 13.30 6.65 -11.43
CA GLU A 75 13.66 8.06 -11.45
C GLU A 75 13.68 8.63 -10.01
N PRO A 76 14.70 9.43 -9.62
CA PRO A 76 14.92 9.82 -8.22
C PRO A 76 13.72 10.46 -7.51
N LYS A 77 12.90 11.26 -8.19
CA LYS A 77 11.70 11.87 -7.60
C LYS A 77 10.63 10.80 -7.34
N MET A 78 10.39 9.92 -8.29
CA MET A 78 9.44 8.80 -8.16
C MET A 78 9.88 7.77 -7.12
N ALA A 79 11.16 7.39 -7.15
CA ALA A 79 11.81 6.55 -6.16
C ALA A 79 11.58 7.07 -4.73
N ASN A 80 11.79 8.37 -4.52
CA ASN A 80 11.57 9.02 -3.23
C ASN A 80 10.10 8.98 -2.81
N ILE A 81 9.16 9.23 -3.72
CA ILE A 81 7.73 9.22 -3.42
C ILE A 81 7.29 7.82 -2.99
N TYR A 82 7.49 6.80 -3.83
CA TYR A 82 6.97 5.46 -3.58
C TYR A 82 7.69 4.74 -2.44
N SER A 83 9.02 4.92 -2.30
CA SER A 83 9.77 4.30 -1.21
C SER A 83 9.37 4.90 0.15
N ARG A 84 9.17 6.22 0.25
CA ARG A 84 8.69 6.86 1.49
C ARG A 84 7.28 6.40 1.82
N LYS A 85 6.40 6.34 0.82
CA LYS A 85 5.01 5.92 1.00
C LYS A 85 4.92 4.47 1.47
N LEU A 86 5.65 3.54 0.84
CA LEU A 86 5.73 2.15 1.28
C LEU A 86 6.34 2.00 2.69
N LYS A 87 7.36 2.78 3.03
CA LYS A 87 7.93 2.79 4.40
C LYS A 87 6.89 3.24 5.43
N SER A 88 6.16 4.31 5.13
CA SER A 88 5.08 4.81 5.99
C SER A 88 3.99 3.74 6.17
N LEU A 89 3.48 3.17 5.07
CA LEU A 89 2.46 2.12 5.09
C LEU A 89 2.93 0.89 5.86
N ARG A 90 4.20 0.48 5.70
CA ARG A 90 4.78 -0.64 6.44
C ARG A 90 4.83 -0.36 7.95
N SER A 91 5.19 0.85 8.34
CA SER A 91 5.20 1.27 9.75
C SER A 91 3.80 1.21 10.36
N GLN A 92 2.80 1.72 9.64
CA GLN A 92 1.40 1.67 10.08
C GLN A 92 0.89 0.23 10.15
N ARG A 93 1.21 -0.62 9.16
CA ARG A 93 0.88 -2.05 9.19
C ARG A 93 1.51 -2.75 10.40
N ASN A 94 2.78 -2.49 10.69
CA ASN A 94 3.45 -3.09 11.85
C ASN A 94 2.77 -2.67 13.16
N THR A 95 2.38 -1.41 13.27
CA THR A 95 1.61 -0.90 14.42
C THR A 95 0.26 -1.61 14.51
N ALA A 96 -0.50 -1.66 13.42
CA ALA A 96 -1.81 -2.31 13.37
C ALA A 96 -1.76 -3.81 13.69
N THR A 97 -0.72 -4.51 13.23
CA THR A 97 -0.62 -5.96 13.37
C THR A 97 -0.03 -6.39 14.72
N TYR A 98 0.98 -5.67 15.21
CA TYR A 98 1.81 -6.15 16.32
C TYR A 98 1.71 -5.29 17.58
N ASP A 99 1.30 -4.03 17.48
CA ASP A 99 1.17 -3.13 18.63
C ASP A 99 -0.29 -3.09 19.10
N LEU A 100 -0.65 -4.04 19.97
CA LEU A 100 -1.98 -4.12 20.59
C LEU A 100 -2.17 -3.07 21.70
N SER A 101 -1.10 -2.39 22.13
CA SER A 101 -1.19 -1.34 23.15
C SER A 101 -1.73 -0.02 22.61
N LYS A 102 -1.71 0.16 21.29
CA LYS A 102 -2.21 1.36 20.60
C LYS A 102 -3.54 1.12 19.93
N LYS A 103 -4.59 1.75 20.43
CA LYS A 103 -5.86 1.86 19.70
C LYS A 103 -5.64 2.68 18.42
N ILE A 104 -6.18 2.22 17.30
CA ILE A 104 -6.09 2.92 16.02
C ILE A 104 -7.44 3.55 15.72
N ASP A 105 -7.43 4.84 15.42
CA ASP A 105 -8.65 5.56 15.09
C ASP A 105 -9.17 5.14 13.70
N LYS A 106 -10.48 5.08 13.59
CA LYS A 106 -11.18 4.82 12.33
C LYS A 106 -10.82 5.87 11.26
N ILE A 107 -10.70 7.14 11.62
CA ILE A 107 -10.37 8.26 10.72
C ILE A 107 -8.98 8.05 10.12
N ASP A 108 -8.01 7.59 10.91
CA ASP A 108 -6.66 7.30 10.44
C ASP A 108 -6.68 6.16 9.41
N ALA A 109 -7.47 5.12 9.68
CA ALA A 109 -7.64 3.99 8.77
C ALA A 109 -8.31 4.42 7.45
N GLU A 110 -9.35 5.24 7.51
CA GLU A 110 -10.02 5.80 6.33
C GLU A 110 -9.07 6.61 5.46
N SER A 111 -8.30 7.50 6.09
CA SER A 111 -7.29 8.33 5.43
C SER A 111 -6.25 7.46 4.72
N LEU A 112 -5.73 6.44 5.40
CA LEU A 112 -4.77 5.49 4.83
C LEU A 112 -5.33 4.77 3.60
N ILE A 113 -6.56 4.26 3.73
CA ILE A 113 -7.22 3.50 2.68
C ILE A 113 -7.42 4.37 1.43
N LEU A 114 -7.84 5.63 1.61
CA LEU A 114 -7.96 6.60 0.52
C LEU A 114 -6.60 6.90 -0.11
N GLU A 115 -5.55 7.05 0.70
CA GLU A 115 -4.19 7.29 0.24
C GLU A 115 -3.64 6.13 -0.61
N VAL A 116 -3.91 4.89 -0.19
CA VAL A 116 -3.56 3.68 -0.96
C VAL A 116 -4.39 3.57 -2.23
N GLY A 117 -5.70 3.86 -2.17
CA GLY A 117 -6.55 3.87 -3.34
C GLY A 117 -6.04 4.83 -4.42
N LYS A 118 -5.66 6.06 -4.04
CA LYS A 118 -5.03 7.04 -4.93
C LYS A 118 -3.70 6.54 -5.51
N LEU A 119 -2.86 5.91 -4.68
CA LEU A 119 -1.60 5.30 -5.14
C LEU A 119 -1.83 4.25 -6.23
N LEU A 120 -2.79 3.34 -6.03
CA LEU A 120 -3.10 2.32 -7.01
C LEU A 120 -3.68 2.91 -8.29
N GLU A 121 -4.49 3.97 -8.17
CA GLU A 121 -5.01 4.69 -9.32
C GLU A 121 -3.88 5.36 -10.12
N GLU A 122 -2.95 6.05 -9.45
CA GLU A 122 -1.74 6.61 -10.04
C GLU A 122 -0.93 5.54 -10.77
N LEU A 123 -0.60 4.44 -10.09
CA LEU A 123 0.15 3.32 -10.68
C LEU A 123 -0.55 2.69 -11.90
N SER A 124 -1.88 2.72 -11.96
CA SER A 124 -2.64 2.17 -13.09
C SER A 124 -2.77 3.10 -14.29
N LYS A 125 -2.83 4.41 -14.05
CA LYS A 125 -2.84 5.44 -15.10
C LYS A 125 -1.45 5.60 -15.68
N ASP A 126 -0.44 5.46 -14.83
CA ASP A 126 0.95 5.56 -15.18
C ASP A 126 1.43 4.23 -15.80
N LYS A 127 1.03 3.97 -17.06
CA LYS A 127 1.67 2.94 -17.91
C LYS A 127 3.18 3.14 -18.03
N ASN A 128 3.62 4.32 -17.63
CA ASN A 128 4.97 4.82 -17.65
C ASN A 128 5.73 4.50 -16.36
N LEU A 129 5.18 3.92 -15.27
CA LEU A 129 6.06 3.40 -14.23
C LEU A 129 6.97 2.29 -14.81
N GLY A 130 6.39 1.45 -15.67
CA GLY A 130 7.13 0.46 -16.43
C GLY A 130 8.07 1.09 -17.48
N ALA A 131 7.66 2.15 -18.17
CA ALA A 131 8.46 2.75 -19.24
C ALA A 131 9.45 3.84 -18.79
N GLN A 132 9.24 4.49 -17.64
CA GLN A 132 10.10 5.55 -17.08
C GLN A 132 11.22 4.97 -16.20
N ILE A 133 11.04 3.77 -15.64
CA ILE A 133 12.15 3.00 -15.07
C ILE A 133 13.13 2.57 -16.17
N LEU A 134 12.65 2.29 -17.38
CA LEU A 134 13.47 1.86 -18.53
C LEU A 134 14.26 2.99 -19.23
N ASN A 135 14.01 4.25 -18.90
CA ASN A 135 14.72 5.39 -19.50
C ASN A 135 16.06 5.74 -18.81
N TYR A 136 16.54 4.88 -17.89
CA TYR A 136 17.91 4.93 -17.39
C TYR A 136 18.81 4.01 -18.23
N LYS A 137 19.19 4.48 -19.42
CA LYS A 137 20.40 4.04 -20.14
C LYS A 137 21.10 5.25 -20.72
#